data_AF-X1GNN7-F1
#
_entry.id   AF-X1GNN7-F1
#
_cell.length_a   1.000
_cell.length_b   1.000
_cell.length_c   1.000
_cell.angle_alpha   90.00
_cell.angle_beta   90.00
_cell.angle_gamma   90.00
#
_symmetry.space_group_name_H-M   'P 1'
#
loop_
_entity.id
_entity.type
_entity.pdbx_description
1 polymer ?
#
loop_
_entity_poly.entity_id
_entity_poly.type
_entity_poly.pdbx_seq_one_letter_code
_entity_poly.pdbx_strand_id
1 'polypeptide(L)'
;VWYYKINKEIKEHDPDQKVNPGWAVVALFVPIVNLVSMYNTANRIKTMQKADGSQDLISPGAALVWAILFGIGYFIVVQAALNNHWYDHTKAGGV
;
A
#
# COMPACT_ATOMS: atom_id res chain seq x y z
N VAL A 1 -8.51 1.24 11.46
CA VAL A 1 -8.80 2.52 10.72
C VAL A 1 -7.76 2.78 9.63
N TRP A 2 -6.47 2.83 9.94
CA TRP A 2 -5.42 3.14 8.95
C TRP A 2 -5.46 2.24 7.69
N TYR A 3 -5.52 0.91 7.88
CA TYR A 3 -5.51 -0.04 6.77
C TYR A 3 -6.69 0.12 5.78
N TYR A 4 -7.85 0.56 6.30
CA TYR A 4 -8.99 0.93 5.46
C TYR A 4 -8.67 2.15 4.61
N LYS A 5 -8.15 3.21 5.25
CA LYS A 5 -7.88 4.50 4.59
C LYS A 5 -6.90 4.34 3.44
N ILE A 6 -5.79 3.63 3.63
CA ILE A 6 -4.81 3.44 2.56
C ILE A 6 -5.38 2.65 1.38
N ASN A 7 -6.19 1.61 1.61
CA ASN A 7 -6.78 0.84 0.52
C ASN A 7 -7.89 1.62 -0.19
N LYS A 8 -8.57 2.52 0.53
CA LYS A 8 -9.53 3.45 -0.03
C LYS A 8 -8.82 4.49 -0.91
N GLU A 9 -7.76 5.10 -0.41
CA GLU A 9 -6.93 6.07 -1.12
C GLU A 9 -6.36 5.50 -2.42
N ILE A 10 -5.79 4.30 -2.37
CA ILE A 10 -5.32 3.58 -3.58
C ILE A 10 -6.46 3.37 -4.58
N LYS A 11 -7.66 3.02 -4.11
CA LYS A 11 -8.83 2.78 -4.96
C LYS A 11 -9.39 4.06 -5.58
N GLU A 12 -9.30 5.17 -4.86
CA GLU A 12 -9.72 6.49 -5.34
C GLU A 12 -8.74 7.03 -6.37
N HIS A 13 -7.44 6.80 -6.19
CA HIS A 13 -6.40 7.19 -7.13
C HIS A 13 -6.40 6.31 -8.40
N ASP A 14 -6.50 4.99 -8.24
CA ASP A 14 -6.53 4.03 -9.35
C ASP A 14 -7.78 3.13 -9.24
N PRO A 15 -8.89 3.54 -9.90
CA PRO A 15 -10.15 2.81 -9.89
C PRO A 15 -10.08 1.42 -10.51
N ASP A 16 -9.07 1.09 -11.32
CA ASP A 16 -8.92 -0.22 -11.95
C ASP A 16 -8.37 -1.27 -10.97
N GLN A 17 -7.80 -0.83 -9.85
CA GLN A 17 -7.32 -1.75 -8.83
C GLN A 17 -8.48 -2.51 -8.17
N LYS A 18 -8.39 -3.85 -8.21
CA LYS A 18 -9.35 -4.76 -7.60
C LYS A 18 -9.11 -4.82 -6.08
N VAL A 19 -9.64 -3.83 -5.36
CA VAL A 19 -9.66 -3.82 -3.90
C VAL A 19 -10.99 -3.29 -3.38
N ASN A 20 -11.55 -3.97 -2.39
CA ASN A 20 -12.61 -3.44 -1.54
C ASN A 20 -11.97 -3.12 -0.17
N PRO A 21 -11.90 -1.84 0.23
CA PRO A 21 -11.25 -1.45 1.49
C PRO A 21 -11.86 -2.10 2.73
N GLY A 22 -13.17 -2.41 2.71
CA GLY A 22 -13.83 -3.13 3.81
C GLY A 22 -13.32 -4.56 3.94
N TRP A 23 -13.24 -5.30 2.84
CA TRP A 23 -12.70 -6.66 2.82
C TRP A 23 -11.21 -6.71 3.18
N ALA A 24 -10.44 -5.68 2.83
CA ALA A 24 -9.05 -5.56 3.24
C ALA A 24 -8.91 -5.46 4.78
N VAL A 25 -9.84 -4.80 5.48
CA VAL A 25 -9.85 -4.78 6.95
C VAL A 25 -10.21 -6.15 7.53
N VAL A 26 -11.21 -6.82 6.96
CA VAL A 26 -11.62 -8.16 7.41
C VAL A 26 -10.47 -9.17 7.29
N ALA A 27 -9.66 -9.05 6.23
CA ALA A 27 -8.48 -9.89 6.02
C ALA A 27 -7.46 -9.86 7.18
N LEU A 28 -7.39 -8.77 7.96
CA LEU A 28 -6.46 -8.65 9.08
C LEU A 28 -6.71 -9.67 10.21
N PHE A 29 -7.92 -10.21 10.31
CA PHE A 29 -8.32 -11.10 11.40
C PHE A 29 -8.05 -12.59 11.12
N VAL A 30 -7.67 -12.95 9.89
CA VAL A 30 -7.32 -14.33 9.52
C VAL A 30 -5.83 -14.38 9.17
N PRO A 31 -4.96 -15.07 9.94
CA PRO A 31 -3.51 -14.88 9.86
C PRO A 31 -2.89 -15.01 8.46
N ILE A 32 -3.24 -16.06 7.71
CA ILE A 32 -2.69 -16.27 6.35
C ILE A 32 -3.26 -15.23 5.38
N VAL A 33 -4.55 -14.92 5.48
CA VAL A 33 -5.22 -13.93 4.63
C VAL A 33 -4.68 -12.52 4.92
N ASN A 34 -4.31 -12.23 6.17
CA ASN A 34 -3.66 -10.99 6.57
C ASN A 34 -2.34 -10.80 5.82
N LEU A 35 -1.44 -11.80 5.85
CA LEU A 35 -0.15 -11.73 5.15
C LEU A 35 -0.32 -11.53 3.63
N VAL A 36 -1.28 -12.25 3.02
CA VAL A 36 -1.61 -12.08 1.60
C VAL A 36 -2.17 -10.68 1.33
N SER A 37 -3.04 -10.16 2.19
CA SER A 37 -3.59 -8.82 2.07
C SER A 37 -2.51 -7.75 2.19
N MET A 38 -1.56 -7.92 3.11
CA MET A 38 -0.41 -7.04 3.31
C MET A 38 0.47 -7.00 2.07
N TYR A 39 0.85 -8.16 1.54
CA TYR A 39 1.60 -8.24 0.28
C TYR A 39 0.85 -7.57 -0.87
N ASN A 40 -0.42 -7.88 -1.05
CA ASN A 40 -1.24 -7.31 -2.11
C ASN A 40 -1.35 -5.79 -1.97
N THR A 41 -1.52 -5.26 -0.75
CA THR A 41 -1.58 -3.82 -0.52
C THR A 41 -0.28 -3.13 -0.92
N ALA A 42 0.88 -3.67 -0.54
CA ALA A 42 2.16 -3.12 -0.99
C ALA A 42 2.34 -3.23 -2.51
N ASN A 43 1.86 -4.31 -3.13
CA ASN A 43 1.92 -4.46 -4.59
C ASN A 43 1.01 -3.46 -5.32
N ARG A 44 -0.16 -3.16 -4.76
CA ARG A 44 -1.07 -2.13 -5.27
C ARG A 44 -0.43 -0.74 -5.26
N ILE A 45 0.26 -0.39 -4.17
CA ILE A 45 1.04 0.85 -4.05
C ILE A 45 2.15 0.86 -5.11
N LYS A 46 2.87 -0.24 -5.30
CA LYS A 46 3.88 -0.34 -6.36
C LYS A 46 3.29 -0.09 -7.75
N THR A 47 2.10 -0.64 -8.04
CA THR A 47 1.41 -0.39 -9.31
C THR A 47 1.05 1.08 -9.47
N MET A 48 0.51 1.70 -8.42
CA MET A 48 0.18 3.13 -8.38
C MET A 48 1.43 3.99 -8.64
N GLN A 49 2.52 3.72 -7.92
CA GLN A 49 3.82 4.40 -8.13
C GLN A 49 4.34 4.25 -9.57
N LYS A 50 4.18 3.06 -10.17
CA LYS A 50 4.57 2.82 -11.57
C LYS A 50 3.71 3.58 -12.56
N ALA A 51 2.39 3.65 -12.33
CA ALA A 51 1.47 4.37 -13.19
C ALA A 51 1.85 5.86 -13.27
N ASP A 52 2.31 6.41 -12.16
CA ASP A 52 2.78 7.80 -12.04
C ASP A 52 4.24 8.01 -12.43
N GLY A 53 4.94 6.97 -12.91
CA GLY A 53 6.34 7.06 -13.32
C GLY A 53 7.34 7.28 -12.19
N SER A 54 6.94 7.02 -10.93
CA SER A 54 7.83 7.13 -9.77
C SER A 54 9.01 6.16 -9.89
N GLN A 55 10.20 6.66 -9.52
CA GLN A 55 11.44 5.89 -9.51
C GLN A 55 11.65 5.13 -8.19
N ASP A 56 10.98 5.56 -7.11
CA ASP A 56 11.09 4.96 -5.78
C ASP A 56 9.96 3.95 -5.55
N LEU A 57 10.17 2.72 -6.04
CA LEU A 57 9.17 1.66 -5.97
C LEU A 57 9.26 0.88 -4.65
N ILE A 58 8.14 0.77 -3.94
CA ILE A 58 8.05 -0.14 -2.80
C ILE A 58 8.30 -1.60 -3.24
N SER A 59 9.01 -2.36 -2.40
CA SER A 59 9.17 -3.81 -2.55
C SER A 59 8.14 -4.55 -1.68
N PRO A 60 7.11 -5.19 -2.27
CA PRO A 60 6.05 -5.84 -1.50
C PRO A 60 6.57 -7.01 -0.65
N GLY A 61 7.55 -7.76 -1.18
CA GLY A 61 8.21 -8.83 -0.44
C GLY A 61 9.00 -8.31 0.74
N ALA A 62 9.76 -7.22 0.57
CA ALA A 62 10.49 -6.62 1.68
C ALA A 62 9.54 -6.08 2.75
N ALA A 63 8.45 -5.40 2.36
CA ALA A 63 7.43 -4.94 3.29
C ALA A 63 6.84 -6.10 4.11
N LEU A 64 6.57 -7.26 3.47
CA LEU A 64 6.07 -8.45 4.15
C LEU A 64 7.11 -9.05 5.11
N VAL A 65 8.38 -9.08 4.74
CA VAL A 65 9.46 -9.52 5.65
C VAL A 65 9.53 -8.60 6.88
N TRP A 66 9.43 -7.28 6.69
CA TRP A 66 9.33 -6.33 7.79
C TRP A 66 8.12 -6.60 8.68
N ALA A 67 6.97 -6.96 8.12
CA ALA A 67 5.79 -7.33 8.90
C ALA A 67 6.03 -8.52 9.83
N ILE A 68 6.71 -9.56 9.32
CA ILE A 68 6.93 -10.82 10.03
C ILE A 68 8.00 -10.66 11.12
N LEU A 69 9.11 -10.00 10.79
CA LEU A 69 10.25 -9.85 11.70
C LEU A 69 10.07 -8.72 12.71
N PHE A 70 9.36 -7.67 12.32
CA PHE A 70 9.27 -6.43 13.09
C PHE A 70 7.86 -5.87 12.99
N GLY A 71 6.88 -6.39 13.74
CA GLY A 71 5.44 -6.11 13.54
C GLY A 71 5.05 -4.67 13.11
N ILE A 72 5.67 -3.61 13.67
CA ILE A 72 5.44 -2.21 13.28
C ILE A 72 6.14 -1.76 11.98
N GLY A 73 7.20 -2.44 11.56
CA GLY A 73 8.00 -2.15 10.37
C GLY A 73 7.18 -2.12 9.09
N TYR A 74 6.15 -2.96 8.96
CA TYR A 74 5.23 -2.89 7.81
C TYR A 74 4.53 -1.54 7.70
N PHE A 75 4.03 -1.02 8.82
CA PHE A 75 3.35 0.28 8.85
C PHE A 75 4.29 1.40 8.39
N ILE A 76 5.54 1.39 8.89
CA ILE A 76 6.55 2.39 8.54
C ILE A 76 6.86 2.34 7.04
N VAL A 77 7.12 1.14 6.50
CA VAL A 77 7.48 0.97 5.08
C VAL A 77 6.35 1.40 4.16
N VAL A 78 5.10 1.00 4.46
CA VAL A 78 3.94 1.38 3.64
C VAL A 78 3.64 2.86 3.73
N GLN A 79 3.67 3.45 4.93
CA GLN A 79 3.40 4.88 5.09
C GLN A 79 4.49 5.73 4.44
N ALA A 80 5.75 5.34 4.53
CA ALA A 80 6.85 6.03 3.85
C ALA A 80 6.67 6.00 2.32
N ALA A 81 6.33 4.85 1.75
CA ALA A 81 6.09 4.73 0.31
C ALA A 81 4.93 5.61 -0.18
N LEU A 82 3.82 5.66 0.58
CA LEU A 82 2.69 6.54 0.27
C LEU A 82 3.09 8.02 0.38
N ASN A 83 3.79 8.41 1.45
CA ASN A 83 4.24 9.78 1.63
C ASN A 83 5.17 10.23 0.50
N ASN A 84 6.15 9.40 0.12
CA ASN A 84 7.06 9.68 -0.98
C ASN A 84 6.30 9.81 -2.30
N HIS A 85 5.38 8.87 -2.55
CA HIS A 85 4.55 8.90 -3.75
C HIS A 85 3.73 10.20 -3.87
N TRP A 86 3.01 10.62 -2.83
CA TRP A 86 2.21 11.85 -2.88
C TRP A 86 3.07 13.10 -2.96
N TYR A 87 4.22 13.10 -2.30
CA TYR A 87 5.18 14.19 -2.40
C TYR A 87 5.67 14.37 -3.84
N ASP A 88 5.99 13.28 -4.53
CA ASP A 88 6.41 13.31 -5.94
C ASP A 88 5.24 13.66 -6.86
N HIS A 89 4.05 13.10 -6.63
CA HIS A 89 2.83 13.37 -7.40
C HIS A 89 2.44 14.86 -7.35
N THR A 90 2.46 15.47 -6.17
CA THR A 90 2.15 16.89 -5.96
C THR A 90 3.16 17.79 -6.68
N LYS A 91 4.45 17.43 -6.65
CA LYS A 91 5.51 18.17 -7.36
C LYS A 91 5.38 18.08 -8.87
N ALA A 92 4.91 16.95 -9.39
CA ALA A 92 4.71 16.74 -10.81
C ALA A 92 3.49 17.50 -11.37
N GLY A 93 2.76 18.25 -10.52
CA GLY A 93 1.57 19.00 -10.92
C GLY A 93 0.27 18.21 -10.81
N GLY A 94 0.26 17.08 -10.10
CA GLY A 94 -0.97 16.42 -9.68
C GLY A 94 -1.79 17.32 -8.76
N VAL A 95 -3.10 17.41 -9.03
CA VAL A 95 -4.06 18.24 -8.27
C VAL A 95 -4.63 17.44 -7.11
#